data_AF-A0A7C0UJI1-F1
#
_entry.id   AF-A0A7C0UJI1-F1
#
_cell.length_a   1.000
_cell.length_b   1.000
_cell.length_c   1.000
_cell.angle_alpha   90.00
_cell.angle_beta   90.00
_cell.angle_gamma   90.00
#
_symmetry.space_group_name_H-M   'P 1'
#
loop_
_entity.id
_entity.type
_entity.pdbx_description
1 polymer ?
#
loop_
_entity_poly.entity_id
_entity_poly.type
_entity_poly.pdbx_seq_one_letter_code
_entity_poly.pdbx_strand_id
1 'polypeptide(L)'
;MTGEKKMNKQRLLLTALLIILLIWTAGCVDQGKQGTGVDVPISAPTGAGVLESASPHNTLAAGRGIVVTGEGKMQVTPDQAVLTVGVVTTSGSSQEAMAENSAAMNRVISALKRAGVSEKDIQTQSVNVWPQFDYSRKSEEGGLPKIIGYRAENRVTVTIRDVADTGEVVDAAVDAGANQLYGLSFTVSDEEGKALRTKVLQMAVSDAGEKAQAIADVLDADKITPVSVVEGSRYTPPIYRYDV
;
A
#
# COMPACT_ATOMS: atom_id res chain seq x y z
N MET A 1 25.42 62.47 18.34
CA MET A 1 25.70 61.27 19.15
C MET A 1 24.42 60.98 19.95
N THR A 2 23.62 59.92 19.80
CA THR A 2 23.74 58.64 19.09
C THR A 2 22.34 58.00 19.10
N GLY A 3 21.85 57.56 17.93
CA GLY A 3 20.83 56.51 17.69
C GLY A 3 19.38 56.81 18.13
N GLU A 4 18.37 56.95 17.28
CA GLU A 4 18.09 56.45 15.92
C GLU A 4 18.34 54.94 15.73
N LYS A 5 17.34 54.11 16.07
CA LYS A 5 16.94 52.85 15.38
C LYS A 5 16.10 51.94 16.28
N LYS A 6 14.78 51.90 16.05
CA LYS A 6 13.98 50.65 15.98
C LYS A 6 12.50 50.94 15.71
N MET A 7 12.20 51.48 14.53
CA MET A 7 10.83 51.49 14.03
C MET A 7 10.86 51.41 12.49
N ASN A 8 10.79 50.17 11.96
CA ASN A 8 10.37 49.80 10.58
C ASN A 8 10.95 48.43 10.14
N LYS A 9 10.49 47.33 10.74
CA LYS A 9 10.72 45.99 10.17
C LYS A 9 9.54 45.45 9.34
N GLN A 10 8.40 46.15 9.32
CA GLN A 10 7.20 45.70 8.59
C GLN A 10 6.93 46.45 7.28
N ARG A 11 7.80 47.38 6.86
CA ARG A 11 7.67 48.12 5.59
C ARG A 11 8.76 47.81 4.55
N LEU A 12 9.66 46.87 4.82
CA LEU A 12 10.82 46.56 3.96
C LEU A 12 10.69 45.27 3.13
N LEU A 13 9.56 44.56 3.21
CA LEU A 13 9.33 43.33 2.41
C LEU A 13 8.33 43.52 1.27
N LEU A 14 7.84 44.75 1.05
CA LEU A 14 6.79 45.05 0.07
C LEU A 14 7.27 45.73 -1.22
N THR A 15 8.58 45.94 -1.39
CA THR A 15 9.13 46.60 -2.59
C THR A 15 10.46 45.98 -3.00
N ALA A 16 10.46 44.75 -3.51
CA ALA A 16 11.55 44.22 -4.32
C ALA A 16 11.05 43.09 -5.22
N LEU A 17 11.35 43.23 -6.52
CA LEU A 17 11.10 42.31 -7.63
C LEU A 17 9.67 42.21 -8.17
N LEU A 18 9.26 43.31 -8.79
CA LEU A 18 8.48 43.31 -10.02
C LEU A 18 9.47 43.58 -11.18
N ILE A 19 9.21 43.03 -12.37
CA ILE A 19 9.85 43.22 -13.70
C ILE A 19 10.74 42.05 -14.18
N ILE A 20 10.13 41.08 -14.88
CA ILE A 20 10.57 40.63 -16.22
C ILE A 20 9.32 40.48 -17.11
N LEU A 21 9.48 40.96 -18.34
CA LEU A 21 8.51 41.36 -19.36
C LEU A 21 8.08 40.20 -20.29
N LEU A 22 6.87 40.35 -20.85
CA LEU A 22 6.17 39.76 -22.03
C LEU A 22 7.03 38.92 -23.03
N ILE A 23 6.52 37.99 -23.86
CA ILE A 23 5.41 37.99 -24.86
C ILE A 23 5.26 36.49 -25.33
N TRP A 24 4.12 35.82 -25.58
CA TRP A 24 3.29 35.80 -26.81
C TRP A 24 2.04 34.90 -26.67
N THR A 25 0.91 35.52 -27.00
CA THR A 25 -0.35 35.06 -27.62
C THR A 25 -0.65 33.56 -27.79
N ALA A 26 -1.73 33.10 -27.15
CA ALA A 26 -2.51 31.94 -27.60
C ALA A 26 -3.71 32.43 -28.43
N GLY A 27 -3.81 31.92 -29.65
CA GLY A 27 -4.78 32.31 -30.66
C GLY A 27 -6.22 31.85 -30.37
N CYS A 28 -7.14 32.58 -31.00
CA CYS A 28 -8.55 32.26 -31.12
C CYS A 28 -8.77 30.88 -31.75
N VAL A 29 -9.65 30.07 -31.17
CA VAL A 29 -10.32 28.95 -31.85
C VAL A 29 -11.66 29.48 -32.36
N ASP A 30 -11.77 29.49 -33.69
CA ASP A 30 -12.97 29.80 -34.46
C ASP A 30 -13.84 28.54 -34.59
N GLN A 31 -15.12 28.67 -34.24
CA GLN A 31 -16.15 27.63 -34.36
C GLN A 31 -16.90 27.84 -35.67
N GLY A 32 -16.55 27.06 -36.70
CA GLY A 32 -17.10 27.20 -38.04
C GLY A 32 -17.53 25.89 -38.70
N LYS A 33 -18.85 25.66 -38.68
CA LYS A 33 -19.71 25.09 -39.75
C LYS A 33 -19.57 23.61 -40.15
N GLN A 34 -20.68 22.91 -39.86
CA GLN A 34 -21.21 21.73 -40.53
C GLN A 34 -21.46 22.01 -42.04
N GLY A 35 -21.10 21.07 -42.92
CA GLY A 35 -21.46 21.15 -44.35
C GLY A 35 -20.82 20.12 -45.28
N THR A 36 -21.54 19.00 -45.47
CA THR A 36 -21.78 18.26 -46.74
C THR A 36 -20.62 17.86 -47.68
N GLY A 37 -20.49 16.54 -47.88
CA GLY A 37 -19.81 15.87 -49.00
C GLY A 37 -18.30 15.76 -48.79
N VAL A 38 -17.63 14.63 -49.02
CA VAL A 38 -17.47 13.99 -50.33
C VAL A 38 -16.74 12.64 -50.15
N ASP A 39 -17.13 11.70 -51.02
CA ASP A 39 -16.46 10.48 -51.52
C ASP A 39 -16.07 9.30 -50.62
N VAL A 40 -16.68 8.16 -50.99
CA VAL A 40 -16.38 6.81 -50.56
C VAL A 40 -15.40 6.16 -51.55
N PRO A 41 -14.25 5.65 -51.12
CA PRO A 41 -13.68 4.47 -51.74
C PRO A 41 -14.03 3.24 -50.91
N ILE A 42 -14.90 2.42 -51.49
CA ILE A 42 -15.19 1.06 -51.04
C ILE A 42 -13.94 0.23 -51.33
N SER A 43 -13.23 -0.19 -50.29
CA SER A 43 -12.60 -1.52 -50.23
C SER A 43 -12.24 -1.87 -48.79
N ALA A 44 -12.94 -2.86 -48.28
CA ALA A 44 -12.59 -3.70 -47.15
C ALA A 44 -13.01 -5.13 -47.54
N PRO A 45 -12.60 -6.20 -46.83
CA PRO A 45 -11.45 -6.37 -45.93
C PRO A 45 -10.71 -7.71 -46.17
N THR A 46 -9.46 -7.82 -45.73
CA THR A 46 -8.84 -9.10 -45.32
C THR A 46 -7.58 -8.74 -44.54
N GLY A 47 -7.40 -9.03 -43.26
CA GLY A 47 -8.20 -9.69 -42.24
C GLY A 47 -7.41 -9.61 -40.93
N ALA A 48 -8.11 -9.72 -39.79
CA ALA A 48 -7.58 -9.92 -38.44
C ALA A 48 -6.53 -8.90 -37.94
N GLY A 49 -7.03 -7.75 -37.48
CA GLY A 49 -6.37 -7.04 -36.39
C GLY A 49 -6.47 -7.89 -35.12
N VAL A 50 -5.33 -8.40 -34.67
CA VAL A 50 -5.12 -8.72 -33.26
C VAL A 50 -4.29 -7.59 -32.68
N LEU A 51 -4.88 -6.87 -31.73
CA LEU A 51 -4.12 -6.02 -30.81
C LEU A 51 -3.16 -6.94 -30.07
N GLU A 52 -1.90 -6.90 -30.48
CA GLU A 52 -0.82 -7.66 -29.87
C GLU A 52 -0.62 -7.11 -28.46
N SER A 53 -1.24 -7.77 -27.49
CA SER A 53 -0.90 -7.62 -26.08
C SER A 53 0.54 -8.08 -25.96
N ALA A 54 1.46 -7.14 -25.78
CA ALA A 54 2.86 -7.42 -25.52
C ALA A 54 2.99 -8.17 -24.19
N SER A 55 2.82 -9.49 -24.25
CA SER A 55 3.34 -10.41 -23.25
C SER A 55 4.87 -10.27 -23.29
N PRO A 56 5.58 -10.20 -22.16
CA PRO A 56 7.04 -10.31 -22.17
C PRO A 56 7.38 -11.75 -22.55
N HIS A 57 7.35 -12.07 -23.84
CA HIS A 57 7.99 -13.24 -24.37
C HIS A 57 9.48 -13.05 -24.13
N ASN A 58 10.00 -13.81 -23.16
CA ASN A 58 11.41 -14.01 -22.95
C ASN A 58 11.99 -14.58 -24.25
N THR A 59 12.50 -13.71 -25.12
CA THR A 59 13.26 -14.10 -26.30
C THR A 59 14.60 -14.63 -25.81
N LEU A 60 14.61 -15.85 -25.26
CA LEU A 60 15.78 -16.70 -25.36
C LEU A 60 16.02 -16.80 -26.86
N ALA A 61 17.07 -16.12 -27.33
CA ALA A 61 17.54 -16.24 -28.69
C ALA A 61 17.50 -17.71 -29.09
N ALA A 62 17.00 -18.00 -30.29
CA ALA A 62 16.82 -19.34 -30.86
C ALA A 62 18.12 -20.17 -30.86
N GLY A 63 18.53 -20.65 -29.69
CA GLY A 63 19.82 -21.23 -29.39
C GLY A 63 19.68 -22.41 -28.45
N ARG A 64 20.69 -23.28 -28.45
CA ARG A 64 20.77 -24.46 -27.58
C ARG A 64 20.86 -23.99 -26.12
N GLY A 65 19.98 -24.49 -25.25
CA GLY A 65 20.00 -24.16 -23.83
C GLY A 65 19.10 -25.07 -23.00
N ILE A 66 19.44 -25.21 -21.72
CA ILE A 66 18.63 -25.90 -20.72
C ILE A 66 17.86 -24.83 -19.94
N VAL A 67 16.54 -24.98 -19.86
CA VAL A 67 15.67 -24.10 -19.07
C VAL A 67 15.12 -24.90 -17.89
N VAL A 68 15.38 -24.40 -16.70
CA VAL A 68 14.97 -25.02 -15.43
C VAL A 68 14.35 -23.98 -14.52
N THR A 69 13.47 -24.44 -13.64
CA THR A 69 12.90 -23.64 -12.55
C THR A 69 13.36 -24.24 -11.22
N GLY A 70 14.05 -23.42 -10.44
CA GLY A 70 14.45 -23.76 -9.08
C GLY A 70 13.42 -23.30 -8.05
N GLU A 71 13.27 -24.04 -6.96
CA GLU A 71 12.41 -23.69 -5.83
C GLU A 71 13.22 -23.59 -4.53
N GLY A 72 13.00 -22.53 -3.78
CA GLY A 72 13.51 -22.37 -2.42
C GLY A 72 12.34 -22.29 -1.44
N LYS A 73 12.39 -23.07 -0.37
CA LYS A 73 11.36 -23.05 0.69
C LYS A 73 12.05 -23.15 2.04
N MET A 74 11.61 -22.35 3.01
CA MET A 74 12.09 -22.39 4.38
C MET A 74 10.89 -22.27 5.33
N GLN A 75 10.90 -23.05 6.40
CA GLN A 75 9.99 -22.86 7.53
C GLN A 75 10.70 -22.02 8.58
N VAL A 76 9.98 -21.04 9.11
CA VAL A 76 10.49 -20.10 10.11
C VAL A 76 9.45 -19.87 11.18
N THR A 77 9.92 -19.73 12.41
CA THR A 77 9.07 -19.32 13.52
C THR A 77 8.94 -17.80 13.48
N PRO A 78 7.71 -17.24 13.51
CA PRO A 78 7.51 -15.81 13.62
C PRO A 78 8.17 -15.23 14.87
N ASP A 79 8.79 -14.06 14.76
CA ASP A 79 9.41 -13.34 15.89
C ASP A 79 8.52 -12.18 16.38
N GLN A 80 7.52 -11.75 15.61
CA GLN A 80 6.64 -10.64 15.96
C GLN A 80 5.20 -10.87 15.50
N ALA A 81 4.27 -10.14 16.11
CA ALA A 81 2.88 -10.05 15.69
C ALA A 81 2.53 -8.63 15.22
N VAL A 82 1.63 -8.53 14.25
CA VAL A 82 1.07 -7.26 13.78
C VAL A 82 -0.44 -7.32 13.89
N LEU A 83 -1.02 -6.32 14.54
CA LEU A 83 -2.44 -6.19 14.79
C LEU A 83 -2.90 -4.77 14.46
N THR A 84 -4.08 -4.64 13.86
CA THR A 84 -4.74 -3.33 13.77
C THR A 84 -5.78 -3.21 14.88
N VAL A 85 -5.64 -2.17 15.70
CA VAL A 85 -6.54 -1.84 16.80
C VAL A 85 -7.30 -0.56 16.44
N GLY A 86 -8.59 -0.53 16.71
CA GLY A 86 -9.44 0.61 16.38
C GLY A 86 -10.44 0.98 17.46
N VAL A 87 -10.86 2.24 17.42
CA VAL A 87 -11.96 2.78 18.22
C VAL A 87 -12.96 3.40 17.26
N VAL A 88 -14.23 3.03 17.44
CA VAL A 88 -15.38 3.64 16.80
C VAL A 88 -16.24 4.32 17.86
N THR A 89 -16.65 5.56 17.60
CA THR A 89 -17.59 6.32 18.44
C THR A 89 -18.69 6.93 17.58
N THR A 90 -19.82 7.23 18.19
CA THR A 90 -20.96 7.86 17.50
C THR A 90 -21.55 8.97 18.34
N SER A 91 -21.79 10.13 17.75
CA SER A 91 -22.37 11.29 18.45
C SER A 91 -23.28 12.11 17.53
N GLY A 92 -23.98 13.10 18.08
CA GLY A 92 -24.92 13.94 17.33
C GLY A 92 -24.24 14.89 16.33
N SER A 93 -22.97 15.22 16.57
CA SER A 93 -22.15 16.07 15.68
C SER A 93 -20.83 15.39 15.32
N SER A 94 -20.25 15.78 14.19
CA SER A 94 -18.94 15.27 13.76
C SER A 94 -17.82 15.67 14.72
N GLN A 95 -17.89 16.90 15.26
CA GLN A 95 -16.90 17.42 16.20
C GLN A 95 -16.87 16.62 17.50
N GLU A 96 -18.05 16.33 18.07
CA GLU A 96 -18.18 15.53 19.29
C GLU A 96 -17.71 14.10 19.05
N ALA A 97 -18.14 13.46 17.96
CA ALA A 97 -17.73 12.11 17.61
C ALA A 97 -16.21 12.00 17.48
N MET A 98 -15.55 12.95 16.82
CA MET A 98 -14.10 12.97 16.68
C MET A 98 -13.37 13.24 18.01
N ALA A 99 -13.89 14.14 18.85
CA ALA A 99 -13.27 14.46 20.14
C ALA A 99 -13.33 13.26 21.10
N GLU A 100 -14.49 12.60 21.19
CA GLU A 100 -14.66 11.36 21.97
C GLU A 100 -13.75 10.25 21.44
N ASN A 101 -13.69 10.10 20.11
CA ASN A 101 -12.86 9.09 19.47
C ASN A 101 -11.37 9.30 19.78
N SER A 102 -10.89 10.53 19.63
CA SER A 102 -9.50 10.89 19.92
C SER A 102 -9.15 10.64 21.39
N ALA A 103 -10.03 11.03 22.32
CA ALA A 103 -9.83 10.76 23.74
C ALA A 103 -9.78 9.26 24.05
N ALA A 104 -10.67 8.47 23.45
CA ALA A 104 -10.67 7.01 23.61
C ALA A 104 -9.42 6.36 22.99
N MET A 105 -9.02 6.76 21.79
CA MET A 105 -7.81 6.23 21.15
C MET A 105 -6.54 6.58 21.94
N ASN A 106 -6.46 7.77 22.52
CA ASN A 106 -5.33 8.14 23.38
C ASN A 106 -5.22 7.25 24.63
N ARG A 107 -6.36 6.82 25.20
CA ARG A 107 -6.37 5.83 26.30
C ARG A 107 -5.84 4.48 25.83
N VAL A 108 -6.27 4.02 24.66
CA VAL A 108 -5.80 2.77 24.04
C VAL A 108 -4.29 2.82 23.80
N ILE A 109 -3.79 3.85 23.12
CA ILE A 109 -2.34 4.03 22.87
C ILE A 109 -1.55 4.05 24.19
N SER A 110 -2.07 4.73 25.21
CA SER A 110 -1.42 4.78 26.52
C SER A 110 -1.40 3.40 27.21
N ALA A 111 -2.44 2.59 27.04
CA ALA A 111 -2.50 1.23 27.57
C ALA A 111 -1.53 0.29 26.85
N LEU A 112 -1.49 0.35 25.52
CA LEU A 112 -0.51 -0.38 24.70
C LEU A 112 0.92 -0.07 25.11
N LYS A 113 1.26 1.21 25.33
CA LYS A 113 2.58 1.63 25.83
C LYS A 113 2.89 1.06 27.22
N ARG A 114 1.89 0.97 28.11
CA ARG A 114 2.07 0.35 29.44
C ARG A 114 2.23 -1.17 29.37
N ALA A 115 1.60 -1.81 28.38
CA ALA A 115 1.75 -3.24 28.08
C ALA A 115 3.05 -3.54 27.30
N GLY A 116 4.03 -2.64 27.29
CA GLY A 116 5.36 -2.89 26.72
C GLY A 116 5.54 -2.53 25.24
N VAL A 117 4.49 -2.11 24.52
CA VAL A 117 4.62 -1.71 23.11
C VAL A 117 5.36 -0.38 23.00
N SER A 118 6.45 -0.35 22.22
CA SER A 118 7.19 0.89 21.98
C SER A 118 6.38 1.88 21.14
N GLU A 119 6.58 3.17 21.37
CA GLU A 119 5.90 4.23 20.59
C GLU A 119 6.18 4.13 19.07
N LYS A 120 7.39 3.74 18.67
CA LYS A 120 7.73 3.53 17.25
C LYS A 120 6.94 2.38 16.61
N ASP A 121 6.45 1.45 17.42
CA ASP A 121 5.75 0.25 16.99
C ASP A 121 4.21 0.47 16.98
N ILE A 122 3.75 1.70 17.28
CA ILE A 122 2.35 2.12 17.15
C ILE A 122 2.27 3.17 16.04
N GLN A 123 1.59 2.85 14.95
CA GLN A 123 1.46 3.71 13.78
C GLN A 123 -0.01 3.99 13.49
N THR A 124 -0.40 5.26 13.45
CA THR A 124 -1.77 5.63 13.04
C THR A 124 -1.99 5.22 11.58
N GLN A 125 -2.96 4.35 11.35
CA GLN A 125 -3.31 3.86 10.03
C GLN A 125 -4.33 4.77 9.35
N SER A 126 -5.38 5.18 10.08
CA SER A 126 -6.42 6.04 9.52
C SER A 126 -7.25 6.72 10.61
N VAL A 127 -7.80 7.90 10.28
CA VAL A 127 -8.80 8.60 11.10
C VAL A 127 -9.86 9.12 10.15
N ASN A 128 -11.11 8.71 10.36
CA ASN A 128 -12.22 9.00 9.47
C ASN A 128 -13.47 9.37 10.27
N VAL A 129 -14.35 10.14 9.67
CA VAL A 129 -15.69 10.44 10.21
C VAL A 129 -16.70 10.41 9.08
N TRP A 130 -17.81 9.71 9.30
CA TRP A 130 -18.88 9.60 8.32
C TRP A 130 -20.22 9.99 8.94
N PRO A 131 -21.07 10.75 8.22
CA PRO A 131 -22.45 10.92 8.63
C PRO A 131 -23.17 9.56 8.63
N GLN A 132 -24.10 9.39 9.57
CA GLN A 132 -25.01 8.25 9.63
C GLN A 132 -26.39 8.74 9.18
N PHE A 133 -27.01 8.01 8.28
CA PHE A 133 -28.30 8.39 7.69
C PHE A 133 -29.41 7.43 8.12
N ASP A 134 -30.60 7.98 8.36
CA ASP A 134 -31.82 7.21 8.53
C ASP A 134 -32.47 6.99 7.15
N TYR A 135 -32.49 5.73 6.73
CA TYR A 135 -33.14 5.27 5.50
C TYR A 135 -34.52 4.64 5.75
N SER A 136 -34.95 4.49 7.01
CA SER A 136 -36.21 3.82 7.37
C SER A 136 -37.42 4.68 6.98
N ARG A 137 -37.25 6.00 7.04
CA ARG A 137 -38.17 6.95 6.43
C ARG A 137 -37.74 7.16 4.98
N LYS A 138 -38.33 6.39 4.05
CA LYS A 138 -38.65 6.99 2.75
C LYS A 138 -39.48 8.22 3.12
N SER A 139 -38.90 9.42 3.04
CA SER A 139 -39.71 10.63 3.13
C SER A 139 -40.89 10.41 2.20
N GLU A 140 -42.11 10.58 2.70
CA GLU A 140 -43.35 10.35 1.94
C GLU A 140 -43.39 11.17 0.63
N GLU A 141 -42.46 12.12 0.47
CA GLU A 141 -42.28 13.02 -0.68
C GLU A 141 -41.03 12.77 -1.55
N GLY A 142 -40.30 11.65 -1.40
CA GLY A 142 -39.14 11.35 -2.26
C GLY A 142 -37.87 12.20 -2.00
N GLY A 143 -37.76 12.85 -0.84
CA GLY A 143 -36.57 13.51 -0.33
C GLY A 143 -35.39 12.59 0.06
N LEU A 144 -34.24 13.23 0.26
CA LEU A 144 -32.97 12.58 0.61
C LEU A 144 -32.97 12.04 2.05
N PRO A 145 -32.20 10.98 2.36
CA PRO A 145 -32.02 10.46 3.72
C PRO A 145 -31.55 11.53 4.71
N LYS A 146 -32.08 11.52 5.94
CA LYS A 146 -31.72 12.49 6.99
C LYS A 146 -30.49 12.01 7.78
N ILE A 147 -29.55 12.91 8.04
CA ILE A 147 -28.44 12.64 8.98
C ILE A 147 -29.00 12.51 10.41
N ILE A 148 -28.68 11.41 11.07
CA ILE A 148 -29.07 11.10 12.45
C ILE A 148 -27.90 11.09 13.43
N GLY A 149 -26.67 11.23 12.92
CA GLY A 149 -25.47 11.32 13.75
C GLY A 149 -24.21 11.21 12.90
N TYR A 150 -23.07 11.09 13.58
CA TYR A 150 -21.78 10.92 12.95
C TYR A 150 -21.04 9.77 13.63
N ARG A 151 -20.41 8.92 12.83
CA ARG A 151 -19.56 7.83 13.27
C ARG A 151 -18.11 8.21 13.00
N ALA A 152 -17.31 8.34 14.05
CA ALA A 152 -15.87 8.52 13.94
C ALA A 152 -15.16 7.19 14.16
N GLU A 153 -14.09 6.97 13.39
CA GLU A 153 -13.25 5.78 13.46
C GLU A 153 -11.78 6.18 13.41
N ASN A 154 -10.98 5.60 14.31
CA ASN A 154 -9.54 5.73 14.32
C ASN A 154 -8.94 4.33 14.44
N ARG A 155 -7.91 4.06 13.65
CA ARG A 155 -7.18 2.79 13.65
C ARG A 155 -5.69 3.04 13.77
N VAL A 156 -5.03 2.23 14.58
CA VAL A 156 -3.58 2.15 14.71
C VAL A 156 -3.12 0.74 14.35
N THR A 157 -2.02 0.63 13.63
CA THR A 157 -1.27 -0.61 13.47
C THR A 157 -0.28 -0.72 14.63
N VAL A 158 -0.28 -1.88 15.26
CA VAL A 158 0.54 -2.21 16.43
C VAL A 158 1.45 -3.36 16.05
N THR A 159 2.77 -3.16 16.17
CA THR A 159 3.77 -4.22 16.04
C THR A 159 4.20 -4.68 17.43
N ILE A 160 4.07 -5.97 17.69
CA ILE A 160 4.37 -6.62 18.96
C ILE A 160 5.62 -7.46 18.73
N ARG A 161 6.75 -7.03 19.31
CA ARG A 161 8.07 -7.61 19.03
C ARG A 161 8.34 -8.94 19.72
N ASP A 162 7.52 -9.30 20.69
CA ASP A 162 7.53 -10.62 21.29
C ASP A 162 6.15 -11.25 21.07
N VAL A 163 6.13 -12.38 20.36
CA VAL A 163 4.89 -13.10 20.06
C VAL A 163 4.17 -13.55 21.33
N ALA A 164 4.90 -13.83 22.42
CA ALA A 164 4.32 -14.25 23.69
C ALA A 164 3.46 -13.15 24.35
N ASP A 165 3.81 -11.87 24.12
CA ASP A 165 3.10 -10.72 24.70
C ASP A 165 1.80 -10.39 23.98
N THR A 166 1.51 -11.06 22.85
CA THR A 166 0.38 -10.75 21.98
C THR A 166 -0.96 -10.74 22.73
N GLY A 167 -1.18 -11.72 23.60
CA GLY A 167 -2.42 -11.82 24.38
C GLY A 167 -2.60 -10.65 25.34
N GLU A 168 -1.57 -10.33 26.13
CA GLU A 168 -1.60 -9.21 27.08
C GLU A 168 -1.81 -7.87 26.38
N VAL A 169 -1.17 -7.67 25.23
CA VAL A 169 -1.33 -6.44 24.43
C VAL A 169 -2.75 -6.30 23.88
N VAL A 170 -3.35 -7.41 23.43
CA VAL A 170 -4.75 -7.42 22.96
C VAL A 170 -5.70 -7.08 24.10
N ASP A 171 -5.53 -7.72 25.25
CA ASP A 171 -6.36 -7.49 26.44
C ASP A 171 -6.27 -6.03 26.91
N ALA A 172 -5.04 -5.49 27.00
CA ALA A 172 -4.80 -4.10 27.38
C ALA A 172 -5.47 -3.09 26.44
N ALA A 173 -5.52 -3.39 25.14
CA ALA A 173 -6.21 -2.54 24.17
C ALA A 173 -7.73 -2.54 24.38
N VAL A 174 -8.32 -3.73 24.54
CA VAL A 174 -9.77 -3.92 24.74
C VAL A 174 -10.22 -3.27 26.05
N ASP A 175 -9.50 -3.52 27.14
CA ASP A 175 -9.78 -2.94 28.47
C ASP A 175 -9.70 -1.41 28.46
N ALA A 176 -8.86 -0.83 27.60
CA ALA A 176 -8.73 0.61 27.43
C ALA A 176 -9.82 1.24 26.53
N GLY A 177 -10.70 0.43 25.95
CA GLY A 177 -11.83 0.87 25.14
C GLY A 177 -11.66 0.68 23.63
N ALA A 178 -10.67 -0.10 23.17
CA ALA A 178 -10.64 -0.55 21.78
C ALA A 178 -11.86 -1.44 21.52
N ASN A 179 -12.56 -1.17 20.41
CA ASN A 179 -13.78 -1.89 20.06
C ASN A 179 -13.76 -2.42 18.63
N GLN A 180 -12.62 -2.31 17.95
CA GLN A 180 -12.33 -2.94 16.67
C GLN A 180 -10.94 -3.58 16.75
N LEU A 181 -10.85 -4.86 16.37
CA LEU A 181 -9.59 -5.59 16.23
C LEU A 181 -9.59 -6.24 14.86
N TYR A 182 -8.51 -6.08 14.10
CA TYR A 182 -8.40 -6.61 12.75
C TYR A 182 -7.03 -7.23 12.48
N GLY A 183 -7.05 -8.32 11.73
CA GLY A 183 -5.88 -8.78 10.98
C GLY A 183 -4.67 -9.10 11.87
N LEU A 184 -4.89 -9.71 13.04
CA LEU A 184 -3.79 -10.28 13.80
C LEU A 184 -3.03 -11.27 12.91
N SER A 185 -1.75 -10.99 12.69
CA SER A 185 -0.87 -11.79 11.86
C SER A 185 0.46 -11.96 12.55
N PHE A 186 1.04 -13.16 12.43
CA PHE A 186 2.37 -13.44 12.93
C PHE A 186 3.34 -13.38 11.76
N THR A 187 4.42 -12.63 11.92
CA THR A 187 5.39 -12.38 10.87
C THR A 187 6.80 -12.38 11.45
N VAL A 188 7.78 -12.33 10.57
CA VAL A 188 9.16 -12.04 10.92
C VAL A 188 9.41 -10.53 10.86
N SER A 189 10.41 -10.05 11.58
CA SER A 189 10.94 -8.69 11.47
C SER A 189 11.44 -8.40 10.06
N ASP A 190 11.45 -7.13 9.65
CA ASP A 190 11.93 -6.74 8.31
C ASP A 190 13.38 -7.15 8.07
N GLU A 191 14.20 -7.10 9.12
CA GLU A 191 15.61 -7.50 9.10
C GLU A 191 15.74 -9.01 8.88
N GLU A 192 15.05 -9.81 9.69
CA GLU A 192 15.03 -11.27 9.53
C GLU A 192 14.42 -11.68 8.19
N GLY A 193 13.32 -11.05 7.77
CA GLY A 193 12.70 -11.29 6.47
C GLY A 193 13.63 -11.02 5.30
N LYS A 194 14.51 -10.01 5.37
CA LYS A 194 15.56 -9.80 4.35
C LYS A 194 16.59 -10.93 4.35
N ALA A 195 17.08 -11.33 5.51
CA ALA A 195 18.05 -12.41 5.62
C ALA A 195 17.48 -13.76 5.11
N LEU A 196 16.22 -14.05 5.44
CA LEU A 196 15.51 -15.24 5.00
C LEU A 196 15.29 -15.25 3.49
N ARG A 197 14.91 -14.12 2.89
CA ARG A 197 14.80 -14.01 1.42
C ARG A 197 16.10 -14.38 0.72
N THR A 198 17.24 -13.87 1.20
CA THR A 198 18.55 -14.23 0.64
C THR A 198 18.83 -15.73 0.73
N LYS A 199 18.55 -16.36 1.87
CA LYS A 199 18.73 -17.81 2.05
C LYS A 199 17.81 -18.62 1.12
N VAL A 200 16.54 -18.23 1.02
CA VAL A 200 15.56 -18.87 0.13
C VAL A 200 15.97 -18.75 -1.33
N LEU A 201 16.48 -17.59 -1.74
CA LEU A 201 16.99 -17.38 -3.10
C LEU A 201 18.21 -18.27 -3.38
N GLN A 202 19.15 -18.39 -2.43
CA GLN A 202 20.31 -19.28 -2.56
C GLN A 202 19.88 -20.74 -2.75
N MET A 203 18.87 -21.21 -2.01
CA MET A 203 18.32 -22.55 -2.18
C MET A 203 17.67 -22.74 -3.55
N ALA A 204 16.88 -21.76 -4.01
CA ALA A 204 16.26 -21.82 -5.33
C ALA A 204 17.30 -21.87 -6.47
N VAL A 205 18.38 -21.09 -6.35
CA VAL A 205 19.48 -21.09 -7.32
C VAL A 205 20.26 -22.42 -7.28
N SER A 206 20.50 -22.99 -6.09
CA SER A 206 21.13 -24.31 -5.95
C SER A 206 20.28 -25.40 -6.62
N ASP A 207 18.98 -25.45 -6.32
CA ASP A 207 18.04 -26.42 -6.90
C ASP A 207 17.94 -26.29 -8.42
N ALA A 208 17.92 -25.06 -8.96
CA ALA A 208 18.01 -24.84 -10.41
C ALA A 208 19.33 -25.37 -10.98
N GLY A 209 20.45 -25.10 -10.32
CA GLY A 209 21.78 -25.57 -10.74
C GLY A 209 21.88 -27.09 -10.77
N GLU A 210 21.41 -27.76 -9.73
CA GLU A 210 21.38 -29.23 -9.62
C GLU A 210 20.52 -29.86 -10.73
N LYS A 211 19.33 -29.30 -10.98
CA LYS A 211 18.46 -29.75 -12.09
C LYS A 211 19.12 -29.56 -13.45
N ALA A 212 19.74 -28.41 -13.69
CA ALA A 212 20.42 -28.13 -14.95
C ALA A 212 21.59 -29.09 -15.19
N GLN A 213 22.38 -29.36 -14.14
CA GLN A 213 23.50 -30.30 -14.21
C GLN A 213 23.03 -31.73 -14.48
N ALA A 214 21.99 -32.20 -13.76
CA ALA A 214 21.44 -33.53 -13.99
C ALA A 214 20.93 -33.73 -15.43
N ILE A 215 20.35 -32.69 -16.04
CA ILE A 215 19.94 -32.72 -17.45
C ILE A 215 21.16 -32.71 -18.38
N ALA A 216 22.17 -31.89 -18.09
CA ALA A 216 23.39 -31.80 -18.90
C ALA A 216 24.17 -33.12 -18.93
N ASP A 217 24.26 -33.81 -17.79
CA ASP A 217 24.95 -35.10 -17.68
C ASP A 217 24.31 -36.18 -18.57
N VAL A 218 22.97 -36.20 -18.66
CA VAL A 218 22.24 -37.14 -19.54
C VAL A 218 22.41 -36.79 -21.03
N LEU A 219 22.68 -35.52 -21.33
CA LEU A 219 22.87 -35.01 -22.69
C LEU A 219 24.34 -35.02 -23.14
N ASP A 220 25.26 -35.53 -22.32
CA ASP A 220 26.71 -35.47 -22.53
C ASP A 220 27.21 -34.04 -22.85
N ALA A 221 26.68 -33.05 -22.12
CA ALA A 221 27.05 -31.64 -22.27
C ALA A 221 28.11 -31.23 -21.24
N ASP A 222 29.35 -30.99 -21.69
CA ASP A 222 30.53 -30.79 -20.81
C ASP A 222 30.50 -29.55 -19.92
N LYS A 223 29.78 -28.48 -20.31
CA LYS A 223 29.78 -27.20 -19.58
C LYS A 223 28.45 -26.48 -19.67
N ILE A 224 27.77 -26.35 -18.53
CA ILE A 224 26.66 -25.43 -18.34
C ILE A 224 27.17 -24.08 -17.82
N THR A 225 26.71 -22.98 -18.41
CA THR A 225 27.00 -21.62 -17.94
C THR A 225 25.68 -20.83 -17.95
N PRO A 226 25.27 -20.20 -16.84
CA PRO A 226 24.03 -19.44 -16.80
C PRO A 226 24.04 -18.30 -17.84
N VAL A 227 23.05 -18.27 -18.73
CA VAL A 227 22.89 -17.23 -19.76
C VAL A 227 21.83 -16.19 -19.41
N SER A 228 20.85 -16.57 -18.59
CA SER A 228 19.79 -15.69 -18.08
C SER A 228 19.31 -16.22 -16.74
N VAL A 229 19.10 -15.32 -15.78
CA VAL A 229 18.52 -15.63 -14.47
C VAL A 229 17.37 -14.65 -14.26
N VAL A 230 16.18 -15.19 -14.02
CA VAL A 230 14.98 -14.40 -13.74
C VAL A 230 14.47 -14.82 -12.37
N GLU A 231 14.40 -13.85 -11.45
CA GLU A 231 13.75 -14.06 -10.17
C GLU A 231 12.23 -14.02 -10.37
N GLY A 232 11.55 -15.11 -10.03
CA GLY A 232 10.09 -15.18 -10.06
C GLY A 232 9.48 -14.54 -8.82
N SER A 233 8.66 -13.50 -8.99
CA SER A 233 7.92 -12.86 -7.90
C SER A 233 6.60 -13.59 -7.60
N ARG A 234 6.68 -14.81 -7.04
CA ARG A 234 5.49 -15.47 -6.46
C ARG A 234 5.43 -15.19 -4.96
N TYR A 235 4.65 -14.18 -4.58
CA TYR A 235 4.26 -14.00 -3.18
C TYR A 235 3.37 -15.17 -2.76
N THR A 236 3.91 -16.07 -1.94
CA THR A 236 3.12 -17.12 -1.28
C THR A 236 2.86 -16.63 0.14
N PRO A 237 1.59 -16.39 0.54
CA PRO A 237 1.28 -16.00 1.91
C PRO A 237 1.77 -17.09 2.88
N PRO A 238 2.21 -16.70 4.10
CA PRO A 238 2.65 -17.67 5.09
C PRO A 238 1.52 -18.65 5.41
N ILE A 239 1.83 -19.95 5.38
CA ILE A 239 0.91 -21.01 5.80
C ILE A 239 1.22 -21.27 7.27
N TYR A 240 0.31 -20.90 8.16
CA TYR A 240 0.41 -21.22 9.58
C TYR A 240 0.17 -22.70 9.79
N ARG A 241 1.15 -23.39 10.36
CA ARG A 241 1.02 -24.78 10.78
C ARG A 241 0.79 -24.77 12.28
N TYR A 242 -0.33 -25.35 12.72
CA TYR A 242 -0.56 -25.60 14.14
C TYR A 242 0.15 -26.91 14.49
N ASP A 243 1.11 -26.84 15.40
CA ASP A 243 1.63 -28.03 16.06
C ASP A 243 0.57 -28.46 17.08
N VAL A 244 0.00 -29.66 16.88
CA VAL A 244 -1.03 -30.28 17.74
C VAL A 244 -0.38 -31.30 18.67
#